data_AF-A0A920W7J4-F1
#
_entry.id   AF-A0A920W7J4-F1
#
_cell.length_a   1.000
_cell.length_b   1.000
_cell.length_c   1.000
_cell.angle_alpha   90.00
_cell.angle_beta   90.00
_cell.angle_gamma   90.00
#
_symmetry.space_group_name_H-M   'P 1'
#
loop_
_entity.id
_entity.type
_entity.pdbx_description
1 polymer ?
#
loop_
_entity_poly.entity_id
_entity_poly.type
_entity_poly.pdbx_seq_one_letter_code
_entity_poly.pdbx_strand_id
1 'polypeptide(L)'
;MRSWLAVGLLCSLISLLSCGAEQTEPNRSEDAYRANNHGVALLEQFDYQGAAESFREASTLDATLGTAHLNLAVALYHAQDFSNAERAVRTSLPLLPSALQPTYLLGLIARAQNQPSDALDAFLQVLDSDPLDVGANINAGQLYLEIQEYETAIEYLRRAYTQEQHNVTASYNLGLALVRNGSTEEGQQILETAQALRATNYGITYGPGYLNEGRYAVAIASTGAEPELVDQTVPSASFNFLNIASTRLDSAPPEESPFGRSYTANDLNDPAALQQLATSLGGGITAIDYDTDGDLDLFRASPAGEQLLQNNGGNNWSDVTDTVALSDTPSNSIAIGALTLDYNNDHAPDLFVIRQGVSSLYRNDAGRFSDVTDSAGIPQLPYLPAQQPRWMSITMETQTS
;
A
#
# COMPACT_ATOMS: atom_id res chain seq x y z
N MET A 1 -50.82 41.97 -50.51
CA MET A 1 -51.99 42.26 -49.66
C MET A 1 -52.07 41.22 -48.55
N ARG A 2 -51.99 41.67 -47.29
CA ARG A 2 -52.49 41.07 -46.03
C ARG A 2 -51.91 39.71 -45.53
N SER A 3 -51.02 39.88 -44.55
CA SER A 3 -50.78 39.12 -43.31
C SER A 3 -51.99 38.47 -42.64
N TRP A 4 -51.82 37.30 -41.98
CA TRP A 4 -52.38 36.93 -40.65
C TRP A 4 -51.47 35.90 -39.94
N LEU A 5 -51.25 36.11 -38.63
CA LEU A 5 -50.52 35.31 -37.64
C LEU A 5 -51.38 34.19 -37.04
N ALA A 6 -50.75 33.11 -36.54
CA ALA A 6 -50.82 32.56 -35.16
C ALA A 6 -50.50 31.03 -35.13
N VAL A 7 -49.34 30.61 -34.61
CA VAL A 7 -49.09 29.98 -33.28
C VAL A 7 -49.61 28.54 -33.12
N GLY A 8 -48.69 27.59 -32.92
CA GLY A 8 -48.96 26.24 -32.40
C GLY A 8 -47.71 25.33 -32.36
N LEU A 9 -47.07 25.26 -31.17
CA LEU A 9 -46.17 24.23 -30.58
C LEU A 9 -45.29 23.36 -31.51
N LEU A 10 -43.96 23.43 -31.51
CA LEU A 10 -42.94 23.14 -30.47
C LEU A 10 -42.95 21.69 -29.93
N CYS A 11 -41.76 21.09 -29.93
CA CYS A 11 -41.31 19.83 -29.31
C CYS A 11 -41.40 18.52 -30.10
N SER A 12 -40.33 18.20 -30.84
CA SER A 12 -39.73 16.84 -30.90
C SER A 12 -38.48 16.84 -31.78
N LEU A 13 -37.39 17.47 -31.31
CA LEU A 13 -36.08 17.37 -31.97
C LEU A 13 -34.92 17.70 -31.01
N ILE A 14 -34.85 16.96 -29.91
CA ILE A 14 -33.72 16.81 -28.98
C ILE A 14 -33.94 15.39 -28.43
N SER A 15 -33.09 14.36 -28.57
CA SER A 15 -31.65 14.27 -28.43
C SER A 15 -31.19 12.90 -28.92
N LEU A 16 -30.37 12.86 -29.97
CA LEU A 16 -29.38 11.80 -30.19
C LEU A 16 -28.02 12.49 -30.14
N LEU A 17 -27.72 13.12 -29.00
CA LEU A 17 -26.35 13.45 -28.64
C LEU A 17 -25.81 12.20 -27.95
N SER A 18 -24.98 11.51 -28.72
CA SER A 18 -24.03 10.51 -28.26
C SER A 18 -23.52 10.86 -26.86
N CYS A 19 -23.89 10.06 -25.87
CA CYS A 19 -23.15 9.96 -24.62
C CYS A 19 -21.92 9.08 -24.92
N GLY A 20 -21.00 9.63 -25.73
CA GLY A 20 -19.61 9.24 -25.65
C GLY A 20 -19.03 10.15 -24.60
N ALA A 21 -18.94 9.68 -23.36
CA ALA A 21 -17.87 10.19 -22.51
C ALA A 21 -16.60 9.95 -23.33
N GLU A 22 -15.92 11.02 -23.74
CA GLU A 22 -14.53 10.89 -24.18
C GLU A 22 -13.85 10.12 -23.06
N GLN A 23 -13.50 8.86 -23.32
CA GLN A 23 -12.47 8.20 -22.53
C GLN A 23 -11.29 9.15 -22.66
N THR A 24 -11.00 9.88 -21.58
CA THR A 24 -9.76 10.65 -21.46
C THR A 24 -8.66 9.76 -22.00
N GLU A 25 -7.99 10.21 -23.07
CA GLU A 25 -6.86 9.51 -23.69
C GLU A 25 -6.02 8.94 -22.54
N PRO A 26 -5.85 7.60 -22.48
CA PRO A 26 -5.22 6.99 -21.33
C PRO A 26 -3.88 7.67 -21.12
N ASN A 27 -3.64 8.11 -19.88
CA ASN A 27 -2.40 8.79 -19.55
C ASN A 27 -1.29 7.81 -19.92
N ARG A 28 -0.43 8.18 -20.90
CA ARG A 28 0.63 7.29 -21.41
C ARG A 28 1.50 6.72 -20.29
N SER A 29 1.64 7.47 -19.19
CA SER A 29 2.31 7.02 -17.97
C SER A 29 1.55 5.86 -17.30
N GLU A 30 0.23 5.98 -17.12
CA GLU A 30 -0.59 4.92 -16.52
C GLU A 30 -0.60 3.65 -17.37
N ASP A 31 -0.68 3.77 -18.70
CA ASP A 31 -0.57 2.60 -19.60
C ASP A 31 0.80 1.92 -19.48
N ALA A 32 1.89 2.69 -19.36
CA ALA A 32 3.22 2.14 -19.15
C ALA A 32 3.30 1.36 -17.83
N TYR A 33 2.73 1.89 -16.76
CA TYR A 33 2.65 1.23 -15.46
C TYR A 33 1.76 -0.03 -15.48
N ARG A 34 0.63 -0.02 -16.20
CA ARG A 34 -0.21 -1.21 -16.40
C ARG A 34 0.54 -2.30 -17.16
N ALA A 35 1.25 -1.96 -18.24
CA ALA A 35 2.07 -2.90 -19.00
C ALA A 35 3.22 -3.46 -18.13
N ASN A 36 3.83 -2.62 -17.28
CA ASN A 36 4.82 -3.07 -16.31
C ASN A 36 4.23 -4.08 -15.32
N ASN A 37 3.09 -3.78 -14.71
CA ASN A 37 2.46 -4.67 -13.73
C ASN A 37 1.99 -5.99 -14.36
N HIS A 38 1.53 -5.96 -15.61
CA HIS A 38 1.24 -7.17 -16.38
C HIS A 38 2.50 -8.03 -16.56
N GLY A 39 3.64 -7.41 -16.87
CA GLY A 39 4.93 -8.09 -16.95
C GLY A 39 5.35 -8.74 -15.62
N VAL A 40 5.15 -8.06 -14.49
CA VAL A 40 5.42 -8.63 -13.16
C VAL A 40 4.57 -9.88 -12.91
N ALA A 41 3.27 -9.82 -13.22
CA ALA A 41 2.38 -10.96 -13.05
C ALA A 41 2.75 -12.16 -13.94
N LEU A 42 3.26 -11.93 -15.15
CA LEU A 42 3.78 -12.98 -16.03
C LEU A 42 5.08 -13.57 -15.49
N LEU A 43 5.95 -12.73 -14.91
CA LEU A 43 7.21 -13.15 -14.31
C LEU A 43 7.00 -14.07 -13.11
N GLU A 44 6.00 -13.77 -12.26
CA GLU A 44 5.58 -14.64 -11.15
C GLU A 44 4.99 -15.97 -11.61
N GLN A 45 4.48 -16.04 -12.84
CA GLN A 45 4.06 -17.28 -13.50
C GLN A 45 5.21 -18.01 -14.21
N PHE A 46 6.45 -17.50 -14.07
CA PHE A 46 7.65 -17.98 -14.75
C PHE A 46 7.59 -17.87 -16.28
N ASP A 47 6.67 -17.06 -16.81
CA ASP A 47 6.63 -16.71 -18.24
C ASP A 47 7.58 -15.55 -18.53
N TYR A 48 8.88 -15.88 -18.58
CA TYR A 48 9.94 -14.87 -18.75
C TYR A 48 9.87 -14.16 -20.11
N GLN A 49 9.41 -14.85 -21.16
CA GLN A 49 9.31 -14.25 -22.50
C GLN A 49 8.11 -13.30 -22.58
N GLY A 50 6.93 -13.71 -22.11
CA GLY A 50 5.75 -12.85 -22.04
C GLY A 50 5.98 -11.64 -21.12
N ALA A 51 6.67 -11.83 -20.00
CA ALA A 51 7.08 -10.74 -19.12
C ALA A 51 7.99 -9.74 -19.85
N ALA A 52 9.02 -10.22 -20.55
CA ALA A 52 9.91 -9.36 -21.33
C ALA A 52 9.18 -8.59 -22.44
N GLU A 53 8.18 -9.17 -23.08
CA GLU A 53 7.33 -8.47 -24.05
C GLU A 53 6.53 -7.33 -23.39
N SER A 54 5.91 -7.59 -22.24
CA SER A 54 5.15 -6.57 -21.49
C SER A 54 6.03 -5.43 -20.99
N PHE A 55 7.25 -5.72 -20.54
CA PHE A 55 8.19 -4.66 -20.13
C PHE A 55 8.75 -3.86 -21.33
N ARG A 56 8.87 -4.47 -22.51
CA ARG A 56 9.19 -3.74 -23.76
C ARG A 56 8.05 -2.82 -24.18
N GLU A 57 6.81 -3.25 -24.01
CA GLU A 57 5.64 -2.39 -24.21
C GLU A 57 5.67 -1.20 -23.25
N ALA A 58 5.85 -1.45 -21.95
CA ALA A 58 5.97 -0.39 -20.93
C ALA A 58 7.05 0.64 -21.28
N SER A 59 8.25 0.18 -21.66
CA SER A 59 9.36 1.07 -22.06
C SER A 59 9.16 1.75 -23.43
N THR A 60 8.25 1.25 -24.27
CA THR A 60 7.85 1.92 -25.51
C THR A 60 6.85 3.03 -25.24
N LEU A 61 5.95 2.83 -24.27
CA LEU A 61 4.97 3.82 -23.82
C LEU A 61 5.64 4.96 -23.04
N ASP A 62 6.58 4.62 -22.15
CA ASP A 62 7.41 5.56 -21.42
C ASP A 62 8.86 5.08 -21.35
N ALA A 63 9.72 5.68 -22.17
CA ALA A 63 11.14 5.36 -22.22
C ALA A 63 11.91 5.78 -20.96
N THR A 64 11.34 6.69 -20.14
CA THR A 64 11.95 7.18 -18.90
C THR A 64 11.54 6.39 -17.66
N LEU A 65 10.59 5.46 -17.80
CA LEU A 65 10.18 4.56 -16.72
C LEU A 65 11.30 3.57 -16.37
N GLY A 66 12.15 3.95 -15.42
CA GLY A 66 13.33 3.17 -15.03
C GLY A 66 13.02 1.76 -14.54
N THR A 67 11.88 1.59 -13.86
CA THR A 67 11.39 0.30 -13.36
C THR A 67 11.06 -0.67 -14.50
N ALA A 68 10.50 -0.19 -15.62
CA ALA A 68 10.24 -1.03 -16.79
C ALA A 68 11.53 -1.60 -17.40
N HIS A 69 12.60 -0.78 -17.49
CA HIS A 69 13.91 -1.25 -17.97
C HIS A 69 14.57 -2.22 -16.98
N LEU A 70 14.47 -1.96 -15.68
CA LEU A 70 14.96 -2.87 -14.65
C LEU A 70 14.24 -4.22 -14.72
N ASN A 71 12.91 -4.22 -14.79
CA ASN A 71 12.12 -5.44 -14.82
C ASN A 71 12.29 -6.21 -16.14
N LEU A 72 12.47 -5.50 -17.26
CA LEU A 72 12.90 -6.10 -18.52
C LEU A 72 14.22 -6.85 -18.35
N ALA A 73 15.19 -6.27 -17.64
CA ALA A 73 16.45 -6.92 -17.38
C ALA A 73 16.30 -8.20 -16.55
N VAL A 74 15.47 -8.17 -15.50
CA VAL A 74 15.17 -9.36 -14.67
C VAL A 74 14.55 -10.47 -15.53
N ALA A 75 13.54 -10.14 -16.35
CA ALA A 75 12.89 -11.10 -17.24
C ALA A 75 13.88 -11.71 -18.25
N LEU A 76 14.74 -10.88 -18.85
CA LEU A 76 15.76 -11.33 -19.81
C LEU A 76 16.86 -12.19 -19.16
N TYR A 77 17.25 -11.87 -17.93
CA TYR A 77 18.19 -12.68 -17.16
C TYR A 77 17.65 -14.09 -16.92
N HIS A 78 16.40 -14.23 -16.47
CA HIS A 78 15.77 -15.54 -16.29
C HIS A 78 15.45 -16.26 -17.61
N ALA A 79 15.22 -15.50 -18.69
CA ALA A 79 15.16 -16.02 -20.05
C ALA A 79 16.53 -16.42 -20.64
N GLN A 80 17.63 -16.25 -19.89
CA GLN A 80 19.01 -16.52 -20.27
C GLN A 80 19.52 -15.66 -21.44
N ASP A 81 18.86 -14.53 -21.74
CA ASP A 81 19.31 -13.53 -22.72
C ASP A 81 20.18 -12.47 -22.04
N PHE A 82 21.34 -12.91 -21.56
CA PHE A 82 22.22 -12.10 -20.71
C PHE A 82 22.71 -10.81 -21.38
N SER A 83 22.97 -10.84 -22.69
CA SER A 83 23.42 -9.64 -23.42
C SER A 83 22.34 -8.56 -23.50
N ASN A 84 21.07 -8.95 -23.70
CA ASN A 84 19.99 -7.97 -23.67
C ASN A 84 19.63 -7.56 -22.25
N ALA A 85 19.74 -8.47 -21.27
CA ALA A 85 19.56 -8.15 -19.86
C ALA A 85 20.54 -7.05 -19.42
N GLU A 86 21.84 -7.20 -19.71
CA GLU A 86 22.86 -6.21 -19.37
C GLU A 86 22.57 -4.84 -20.00
N ARG A 87 22.12 -4.82 -21.26
CA ARG A 87 21.72 -3.58 -21.96
C ARG A 87 20.53 -2.90 -21.29
N ALA A 88 19.54 -3.67 -20.85
CA ALA A 88 18.39 -3.16 -20.12
C ALA A 88 18.81 -2.59 -18.74
N VAL A 89 19.71 -3.28 -18.01
CA VAL A 89 20.28 -2.76 -16.76
C VAL A 89 21.03 -1.43 -16.96
N ARG A 90 21.85 -1.33 -18.01
CA ARG A 90 22.57 -0.08 -18.32
C ARG A 90 21.63 1.07 -18.65
N THR A 91 20.43 0.77 -19.14
CA THR A 91 19.40 1.77 -19.42
C THR A 91 18.67 2.20 -18.14
N SER A 92 18.46 1.28 -17.18
CA SER A 92 17.79 1.59 -15.92
C SER A 92 18.66 2.35 -14.92
N LEU A 93 19.98 2.12 -14.90
CA LEU A 93 20.93 2.78 -14.00
C LEU A 93 20.78 4.32 -13.90
N PRO A 94 20.81 5.09 -15.01
CA PRO A 94 20.65 6.55 -14.92
C PRO A 94 19.23 6.99 -14.54
N LEU A 95 18.23 6.13 -14.71
CA LEU A 95 16.83 6.42 -14.38
C LEU A 95 16.51 6.09 -12.91
N LEU A 96 17.31 5.24 -12.27
CA LEU A 96 17.14 4.79 -10.89
C LEU A 96 18.43 4.99 -10.07
N PRO A 97 18.88 6.25 -9.86
CA PRO A 97 20.21 6.53 -9.29
C PRO A 97 20.39 6.09 -7.83
N SER A 98 19.30 5.86 -7.09
CA SER A 98 19.31 5.39 -5.70
C SER A 98 19.00 3.89 -5.55
N ALA A 99 18.62 3.22 -6.65
CA ALA A 99 18.24 1.82 -6.62
C ALA A 99 19.48 0.91 -6.63
N LEU A 100 19.52 -0.08 -5.75
CA LEU A 100 20.61 -1.07 -5.71
C LEU A 100 20.33 -2.27 -6.63
N GLN A 101 19.07 -2.47 -7.06
CA GLN A 101 18.63 -3.54 -7.94
C GLN A 101 19.42 -3.62 -9.25
N PRO A 102 19.66 -2.51 -10.00
CA PRO A 102 20.43 -2.58 -11.23
C PRO A 102 21.85 -3.13 -11.00
N THR A 103 22.56 -2.61 -9.99
CA THR A 103 23.92 -3.05 -9.67
C THR A 103 23.96 -4.50 -9.18
N TYR A 104 23.01 -4.90 -8.35
CA TYR A 104 22.88 -6.30 -7.91
C TYR A 104 22.68 -7.25 -9.10
N LEU A 105 21.82 -6.88 -10.05
CA LEU A 105 21.52 -7.67 -11.23
C LEU A 105 22.72 -7.75 -12.19
N LEU A 106 23.56 -6.71 -12.30
CA LEU A 106 24.85 -6.81 -13.00
C LEU A 106 25.73 -7.91 -12.38
N GLY A 107 25.75 -8.01 -11.05
CA GLY A 107 26.46 -9.06 -10.34
C GLY A 107 25.98 -10.46 -10.73
N LEU A 108 24.67 -10.68 -10.75
CA LEU A 108 24.07 -11.95 -11.17
C LEU A 108 24.35 -12.27 -12.65
N ILE A 109 24.19 -11.30 -13.54
CA ILE A 109 24.47 -11.45 -14.98
C ILE A 109 25.95 -11.82 -15.20
N ALA A 110 26.87 -11.12 -14.55
CA ALA A 110 28.30 -11.40 -14.64
C ALA A 110 28.64 -12.82 -14.13
N ARG A 111 28.02 -13.28 -13.03
CA ARG A 111 28.16 -14.67 -12.57
C ARG A 111 27.68 -15.66 -13.64
N ALA A 112 26.50 -15.43 -14.21
CA ALA A 112 25.94 -16.30 -15.25
C ALA A 112 26.80 -16.33 -16.53
N GLN A 113 27.52 -15.25 -16.82
CA GLN A 113 28.47 -15.13 -17.92
C GLN A 113 29.89 -15.62 -17.57
N ASN A 114 30.09 -16.20 -16.38
CA ASN A 114 31.39 -16.67 -15.89
C ASN A 114 32.45 -15.56 -15.82
N GLN A 115 32.05 -14.38 -15.34
CA GLN A 115 32.87 -13.20 -15.09
C GLN A 115 32.94 -12.92 -13.57
N PRO A 116 33.71 -13.71 -12.80
CA PRO A 116 33.66 -13.65 -11.33
C PRO A 116 34.22 -12.34 -10.75
N SER A 117 35.17 -11.68 -11.41
CA SER A 117 35.71 -10.39 -10.96
C SER A 117 34.66 -9.28 -11.08
N ASP A 118 34.02 -9.16 -12.23
CA ASP A 118 32.96 -8.17 -12.46
C ASP A 118 31.75 -8.42 -11.53
N ALA A 119 31.43 -9.69 -11.30
CA ALA A 119 30.40 -10.07 -10.34
C ALA A 119 30.73 -9.62 -8.92
N LEU A 120 31.96 -9.88 -8.46
CA LEU A 120 32.41 -9.51 -7.12
C LEU A 120 32.36 -8.00 -6.95
N ASP A 121 32.89 -7.23 -7.90
CA ASP A 121 32.89 -5.77 -7.87
C ASP A 121 31.45 -5.21 -7.79
N ALA A 122 30.50 -5.79 -8.51
CA ALA A 122 29.10 -5.39 -8.46
C ALA A 122 28.46 -5.67 -7.08
N PHE A 123 28.67 -6.87 -6.50
CA PHE A 123 28.13 -7.17 -5.17
C PHE A 123 28.78 -6.32 -4.07
N LEU A 124 30.08 -6.02 -4.17
CA LEU A 124 30.75 -5.12 -3.23
C LEU A 124 30.17 -3.70 -3.30
N GLN A 125 29.86 -3.18 -4.49
CA GLN A 125 29.19 -1.89 -4.63
C GLN A 125 27.80 -1.85 -3.97
N VAL A 126 27.04 -2.96 -4.05
CA VAL A 126 25.77 -3.07 -3.30
C VAL A 126 26.04 -3.01 -1.80
N LEU A 127 27.05 -3.74 -1.32
CA LEU A 127 27.41 -3.81 0.11
C LEU A 127 28.01 -2.52 0.67
N ASP A 128 28.56 -1.65 -0.19
CA ASP A 128 28.99 -0.30 0.22
C ASP A 128 27.80 0.58 0.64
N SER A 129 26.64 0.39 0.01
CA SER A 129 25.40 1.12 0.32
C SER A 129 24.53 0.38 1.34
N ASP A 130 24.54 -0.94 1.31
CA ASP A 130 23.76 -1.81 2.17
C ASP A 130 24.60 -2.99 2.70
N PRO A 131 25.39 -2.77 3.77
CA PRO A 131 26.34 -3.76 4.27
C PRO A 131 25.72 -5.06 4.80
N LEU A 132 24.41 -5.05 5.05
CA LEU A 132 23.66 -6.16 5.66
C LEU A 132 22.82 -6.94 4.65
N ASP A 133 22.85 -6.61 3.36
CA ASP A 133 22.10 -7.37 2.35
C ASP A 133 22.54 -8.85 2.33
N VAL A 134 21.59 -9.75 2.54
CA VAL A 134 21.88 -11.19 2.67
C VAL A 134 22.30 -11.77 1.33
N GLY A 135 21.64 -11.40 0.25
CA GLY A 135 21.94 -11.89 -1.09
C GLY A 135 23.35 -11.52 -1.54
N ALA A 136 23.74 -10.26 -1.38
CA ALA A 136 25.05 -9.77 -1.80
C ALA A 136 26.16 -10.35 -0.92
N ASN A 137 25.96 -10.46 0.40
CA ASN A 137 26.91 -11.13 1.29
C ASN A 137 27.08 -12.63 0.95
N ILE A 138 25.99 -13.35 0.61
CA ILE A 138 26.07 -14.75 0.15
C ILE A 138 26.86 -14.84 -1.17
N ASN A 139 26.54 -14.00 -2.15
CA ASN A 139 27.20 -14.02 -3.46
C ASN A 139 28.69 -13.67 -3.35
N ALA A 140 29.05 -12.59 -2.64
CA ALA A 140 30.45 -12.22 -2.40
C ALA A 140 31.20 -13.32 -1.65
N GLY A 141 30.59 -13.88 -0.59
CA GLY A 141 31.14 -15.00 0.18
C GLY A 141 31.41 -16.25 -0.66
N GLN A 142 30.51 -16.59 -1.59
CA GLN A 142 30.71 -17.68 -2.55
C GLN A 142 31.87 -17.39 -3.52
N LEU A 143 31.98 -16.17 -4.03
CA LEU A 143 33.07 -15.78 -4.92
C LEU A 143 34.43 -15.83 -4.20
N TYR A 144 34.52 -15.38 -2.95
CA TYR A 144 35.72 -15.53 -2.13
C TYR A 144 36.07 -17.00 -1.82
N LEU A 145 35.05 -17.85 -1.57
CA LEU A 145 35.22 -19.30 -1.44
C LEU A 145 35.83 -19.94 -2.70
N GLU A 146 35.41 -19.50 -3.88
CA GLU A 146 35.91 -20.00 -5.18
C GLU A 146 37.39 -19.67 -5.39
N ILE A 147 37.82 -18.47 -5.01
CA ILE A 147 39.23 -18.05 -5.08
C ILE A 147 40.07 -18.44 -3.85
N GLN A 148 39.49 -19.21 -2.92
CA GLN A 148 40.14 -19.77 -1.72
C GLN A 148 40.59 -18.74 -0.68
N GLU A 149 40.00 -17.54 -0.69
CA GLU A 149 40.19 -16.50 0.33
C GLU A 149 39.20 -16.75 1.48
N TYR A 150 39.48 -17.78 2.28
CA TYR A 150 38.51 -18.33 3.24
C TYR A 150 38.18 -17.37 4.38
N GLU A 151 39.15 -16.62 4.90
CA GLU A 151 38.92 -15.63 5.96
C GLU A 151 37.92 -14.56 5.51
N THR A 152 38.10 -14.00 4.31
CA THR A 152 37.21 -13.00 3.74
C THR A 152 35.83 -13.60 3.44
N ALA A 153 35.77 -14.82 2.90
CA ALA A 153 34.51 -15.51 2.70
C ALA A 153 33.73 -15.68 4.01
N ILE A 154 34.40 -16.08 5.09
CA ILE A 154 33.80 -16.23 6.42
C ILE A 154 33.22 -14.90 6.89
N GLU A 155 33.88 -13.77 6.65
CA GLU A 155 33.38 -12.45 7.06
C GLU A 155 32.02 -12.14 6.42
N TYR A 156 31.92 -12.21 5.09
CA TYR A 156 30.67 -11.94 4.37
C TYR A 156 29.58 -12.97 4.73
N LEU A 157 29.91 -14.26 4.74
CA LEU A 157 28.95 -15.33 5.04
C LEU A 157 28.44 -15.28 6.48
N ARG A 158 29.27 -14.82 7.43
CA ARG A 158 28.86 -14.62 8.82
C ARG A 158 27.89 -13.45 8.96
N ARG A 159 28.04 -12.37 8.18
CA ARG A 159 27.05 -11.28 8.13
C ARG A 159 25.71 -11.80 7.62
N ALA A 160 25.70 -12.51 6.48
CA ALA A 160 24.48 -13.13 5.94
C ALA A 160 23.79 -14.07 6.95
N TYR A 161 24.55 -14.98 7.57
CA TYR A 161 24.04 -15.91 8.58
C TYR A 161 23.49 -15.20 9.83
N THR A 162 24.10 -14.09 10.24
CA THR A 162 23.64 -13.31 11.40
C THR A 162 22.31 -12.62 11.12
N GLN A 163 22.12 -12.11 9.90
CA GLN A 163 20.87 -11.45 9.49
C GLN A 163 19.73 -12.44 9.26
N GLU A 164 20.00 -13.56 8.59
CA GLU A 164 19.00 -14.62 8.35
C GLU A 164 19.50 -15.97 8.87
N GLN A 165 19.31 -16.22 10.17
CA GLN A 165 19.73 -17.46 10.83
C GLN A 165 19.07 -18.74 10.27
N HIS A 166 17.91 -18.59 9.63
CA HIS A 166 17.17 -19.68 8.97
C HIS A 166 17.51 -19.85 7.49
N ASN A 167 18.55 -19.16 7.01
CA ASN A 167 19.01 -19.26 5.63
C ASN A 167 19.96 -20.45 5.45
N VAL A 168 19.46 -21.47 4.75
CA VAL A 168 20.18 -22.71 4.42
C VAL A 168 21.43 -22.41 3.59
N THR A 169 21.35 -21.49 2.63
CA THR A 169 22.46 -21.17 1.72
C THR A 169 23.57 -20.45 2.47
N ALA A 170 23.26 -19.46 3.30
CA ALA A 170 24.23 -18.77 4.14
C ALA A 170 24.91 -19.75 5.11
N SER A 171 24.12 -20.55 5.84
CA SER A 171 24.64 -21.51 6.81
C SER A 171 25.56 -22.55 6.16
N TYR A 172 25.13 -23.14 5.03
CA TYR A 172 25.91 -24.14 4.31
C TYR A 172 27.26 -23.58 3.82
N ASN A 173 27.24 -22.40 3.19
CA ASN A 173 28.45 -21.77 2.68
C ASN A 173 29.38 -21.34 3.83
N LEU A 174 28.84 -20.77 4.92
CA LEU A 174 29.63 -20.38 6.10
C LEU A 174 30.32 -21.60 6.73
N GLY A 175 29.57 -22.68 6.93
CA GLY A 175 30.11 -23.93 7.46
C GLY A 175 31.21 -24.52 6.57
N LEU A 176 31.01 -24.49 5.24
CA LEU A 176 32.04 -24.90 4.27
C LEU A 176 33.30 -24.02 4.36
N ALA A 177 33.14 -22.70 4.42
CA ALA A 177 34.26 -21.76 4.54
C ALA A 177 35.06 -22.00 5.83
N LEU A 178 34.37 -22.20 6.95
CA LEU A 178 35.00 -22.48 8.25
C LEU A 178 35.79 -23.79 8.26
N VAL A 179 35.22 -24.86 7.70
CA VAL A 179 35.93 -26.15 7.59
C VAL A 179 37.17 -26.01 6.71
N ARG A 180 37.07 -25.33 5.56
CA ARG A 180 38.21 -25.11 4.67
C ARG A 180 39.29 -24.21 5.26
N ASN A 181 38.90 -23.28 6.13
CA ASN A 181 39.82 -22.42 6.86
C ASN A 181 40.49 -23.09 8.08
N GLY A 182 40.11 -24.33 8.41
CA GLY A 182 40.63 -25.08 9.56
C GLY A 182 39.82 -24.93 10.86
N SER A 183 38.83 -24.03 10.92
CA SER A 183 37.85 -23.91 12.02
C SER A 183 36.81 -25.03 11.98
N THR A 184 37.30 -26.27 12.07
CA THR A 184 36.53 -27.47 11.72
C THR A 184 35.36 -27.72 12.65
N GLU A 185 35.52 -27.53 13.97
CA GLU A 185 34.46 -27.77 14.95
C GLU A 185 33.27 -26.82 14.76
N GLU A 186 33.54 -25.51 14.67
CA GLU A 186 32.50 -24.50 14.41
C GLU A 186 31.84 -24.75 13.04
N GLY A 187 32.64 -25.01 12.00
CA GLY A 187 32.13 -25.28 10.66
C GLY A 187 31.21 -26.50 10.61
N GLN A 188 31.55 -27.59 11.31
CA GLN A 188 30.71 -28.78 11.40
C GLN A 188 29.38 -28.50 12.10
N GLN A 189 29.38 -27.75 13.20
CA GLN A 189 28.14 -27.35 13.91
C GLN A 189 27.21 -26.54 13.02
N ILE A 190 27.75 -25.58 12.26
CA ILE A 190 26.96 -24.76 11.33
C ILE A 190 26.44 -25.61 10.16
N LEU A 191 27.23 -26.56 9.65
CA LEU A 191 26.78 -27.50 8.61
C LEU A 191 25.64 -28.41 9.10
N GLU A 192 25.69 -28.87 10.36
CA GLU A 192 24.59 -29.63 10.97
C GLU A 192 23.31 -28.77 11.06
N THR A 193 23.44 -27.49 11.39
CA THR A 193 22.32 -26.54 11.38
C THR A 193 21.75 -26.37 9.98
N ALA A 194 22.60 -26.22 8.96
CA ALA A 194 22.16 -26.12 7.57
C ALA A 194 21.41 -27.39 7.12
N GLN A 195 21.87 -28.58 7.52
CA GLN A 195 21.18 -29.84 7.23
C GLN A 195 19.84 -29.96 7.95
N ALA A 196 19.78 -29.54 9.23
CA ALA A 196 18.54 -29.51 9.98
C ALA A 196 17.53 -28.56 9.34
N LEU A 197 17.94 -27.34 8.96
CA LEU A 197 17.09 -26.37 8.28
C LEU A 197 16.57 -26.86 6.92
N ARG A 198 17.36 -27.61 6.15
CA ARG A 198 16.90 -28.23 4.89
C ARG A 198 15.75 -29.22 5.08
N ALA A 199 15.67 -29.84 6.25
CA ALA A 199 14.61 -30.78 6.57
C ALA A 199 13.31 -30.09 7.06
N THR A 200 13.29 -28.75 7.17
CA THR A 200 12.11 -27.99 7.62
C THR A 200 11.44 -27.25 6.46
N ASN A 201 10.18 -26.84 6.67
CA ASN A 201 9.41 -26.08 5.68
C ASN A 201 9.67 -24.57 5.72
N TYR A 202 10.54 -24.08 6.61
CA TYR A 202 10.81 -22.65 6.81
C TYR A 202 12.26 -22.26 6.52
N GLY A 203 13.09 -23.22 6.06
CA GLY A 203 14.44 -22.92 5.62
C GLY A 203 14.44 -22.08 4.34
N ILE A 204 15.12 -20.93 4.37
CA ILE A 204 15.26 -20.05 3.20
C ILE A 204 16.43 -20.57 2.36
N THR A 205 16.21 -20.82 1.08
CA THR A 205 17.27 -21.29 0.16
C THR A 205 17.41 -20.31 -0.98
N TYR A 206 18.61 -19.77 -1.15
CA TYR A 206 18.97 -18.96 -2.31
C TYR A 206 19.44 -19.87 -3.45
N GLY A 207 19.05 -19.53 -4.68
CA GLY A 207 19.37 -20.28 -5.90
C GLY A 207 18.92 -19.54 -7.17
N PRO A 208 19.22 -20.06 -8.37
CA PRO A 208 19.07 -19.34 -9.65
C PRO A 208 17.61 -19.15 -10.12
N GLY A 209 16.63 -19.58 -9.33
CA GLY A 209 15.22 -19.42 -9.66
C GLY A 209 14.73 -18.03 -9.28
N TYR A 210 13.83 -17.46 -10.09
CA TYR A 210 13.17 -16.20 -9.75
C TYR A 210 12.57 -16.26 -8.33
N LEU A 211 12.68 -15.14 -7.59
CA LEU A 211 12.38 -14.98 -6.15
C LEU A 211 13.35 -15.66 -5.15
N ASN A 212 14.34 -16.43 -5.61
CA ASN A 212 15.33 -17.09 -4.74
C ASN A 212 16.73 -16.47 -4.81
N GLU A 213 16.88 -15.29 -5.43
CA GLU A 213 18.18 -14.65 -5.63
C GLU A 213 18.42 -13.44 -4.73
N GLY A 214 17.49 -13.16 -3.81
CA GLY A 214 17.53 -12.03 -2.90
C GLY A 214 16.62 -10.88 -3.33
N ARG A 215 16.41 -9.96 -2.39
CA ARG A 215 15.42 -8.87 -2.52
C ARG A 215 15.70 -7.91 -3.67
N TYR A 216 16.94 -7.79 -4.12
CA TYR A 216 17.32 -6.90 -5.21
C TYR A 216 17.25 -7.54 -6.60
N ALA A 217 16.89 -8.83 -6.68
CA ALA A 217 16.72 -9.58 -7.94
C ALA A 217 15.26 -9.75 -8.37
N VAL A 218 14.31 -9.11 -7.68
CA VAL A 218 12.88 -9.23 -7.98
C VAL A 218 12.38 -8.04 -8.79
N ALA A 219 11.37 -8.26 -9.62
CA ALA A 219 10.74 -7.18 -10.37
C ALA A 219 9.91 -6.27 -9.45
N ILE A 220 9.84 -4.99 -9.79
CA ILE A 220 9.12 -3.96 -9.04
C ILE A 220 7.78 -3.69 -9.70
N ALA A 221 6.68 -3.97 -9.00
CA ALA A 221 5.34 -3.55 -9.41
C ALA A 221 5.08 -2.09 -9.00
N SER A 222 4.27 -1.40 -9.80
CA SER A 222 3.69 -0.12 -9.41
C SER A 222 2.51 -0.33 -8.46
N THR A 223 2.38 0.57 -7.50
CA THR A 223 1.28 0.58 -6.53
C THR A 223 0.06 1.35 -7.06
N GLY A 224 0.22 2.13 -8.12
CA GLY A 224 -0.75 3.11 -8.61
C GLY A 224 -0.76 4.39 -7.78
N ALA A 225 0.16 4.53 -6.82
CA ALA A 225 0.30 5.69 -5.94
C ALA A 225 1.59 6.48 -6.22
N GLU A 226 2.24 6.23 -7.37
CA GLU A 226 3.38 7.01 -7.80
C GLU A 226 2.99 8.49 -7.96
N PRO A 227 3.84 9.46 -7.54
CA PRO A 227 3.49 10.87 -7.54
C PRO A 227 3.00 11.41 -8.89
N GLU A 228 3.50 10.85 -10.00
CA GLU A 228 3.09 11.18 -11.36
C GLU A 228 1.75 10.56 -11.81
N LEU A 229 1.28 9.52 -11.11
CA LEU A 229 -0.02 8.88 -11.32
C LEU A 229 -1.10 9.47 -10.41
N VAL A 230 -0.72 10.04 -9.28
CA VAL A 230 -1.65 10.66 -8.34
C VAL A 230 -1.99 12.07 -8.80
N ASP A 231 -3.24 12.27 -9.22
CA ASP A 231 -3.80 13.61 -9.37
C ASP A 231 -3.95 14.24 -7.98
N GLN A 232 -3.06 15.17 -7.65
CA GLN A 232 -3.10 15.93 -6.41
C GLN A 232 -4.15 17.05 -6.43
N THR A 233 -4.85 17.25 -7.55
CA THR A 233 -5.94 18.23 -7.57
C THR A 233 -7.09 17.72 -6.72
N VAL A 234 -7.56 18.56 -5.80
CA VAL A 234 -8.71 18.26 -4.96
C VAL A 234 -9.97 18.51 -5.78
N PRO A 235 -10.69 17.46 -6.23
CA PRO A 235 -11.93 17.67 -6.95
C PRO A 235 -12.96 18.32 -6.02
N SER A 236 -13.88 19.09 -6.60
CA SER A 236 -14.98 19.64 -5.79
C SER A 236 -15.86 18.47 -5.34
N ALA A 237 -15.84 18.13 -4.05
CA ALA A 237 -16.67 17.05 -3.52
C ALA A 237 -18.09 17.56 -3.23
N SER A 238 -19.10 16.83 -3.69
CA SER A 238 -20.50 17.05 -3.30
C SER A 238 -21.07 15.77 -2.66
N PHE A 239 -21.78 15.94 -1.54
CA PHE A 239 -22.40 14.84 -0.81
C PHE A 239 -23.85 14.66 -1.27
N ASN A 240 -24.10 13.55 -1.96
CA ASN A 240 -25.44 13.21 -2.46
C ASN A 240 -26.03 12.04 -1.67
N PHE A 241 -27.23 12.22 -1.12
CA PHE A 241 -27.95 11.15 -0.41
C PHE A 241 -28.86 10.40 -1.36
N LEU A 242 -28.54 9.13 -1.60
CA LEU A 242 -29.42 8.21 -2.32
C LEU A 242 -30.36 7.52 -1.33
N ASN A 243 -31.67 7.72 -1.53
CA ASN A 243 -32.70 6.96 -0.83
C ASN A 243 -32.79 5.55 -1.46
N ILE A 244 -32.18 4.56 -0.82
CA ILE A 244 -32.30 3.17 -1.27
C ILE A 244 -33.59 2.61 -0.69
N ALA A 245 -34.54 2.30 -1.56
CA ALA A 245 -35.79 1.65 -1.18
C ALA A 245 -35.50 0.35 -0.40
N SER A 246 -36.20 0.22 0.72
CA SER A 246 -36.02 -0.78 1.77
C SER A 246 -36.17 -2.23 1.28
N THR A 247 -35.08 -2.95 1.07
CA THR A 247 -35.05 -4.37 1.45
C THR A 247 -34.96 -4.41 2.97
N ARG A 248 -36.13 -4.48 3.61
CA ARG A 248 -36.25 -4.77 5.04
C ARG A 248 -35.56 -6.11 5.26
N LEU A 249 -34.47 -6.15 6.03
CA LEU A 249 -34.03 -7.41 6.61
C LEU A 249 -35.21 -7.89 7.46
N ASP A 250 -35.70 -9.11 7.21
CA ASP A 250 -36.84 -9.67 7.91
C ASP A 250 -36.64 -9.51 9.43
N SER A 251 -37.70 -9.08 10.12
CA SER A 251 -37.66 -8.86 11.56
C SER A 251 -37.21 -10.14 12.26
N ALA A 252 -35.97 -10.16 12.76
CA ALA A 252 -35.55 -11.17 13.71
C ALA A 252 -36.51 -11.15 14.91
N PRO A 253 -36.90 -12.30 15.48
CA PRO A 253 -37.66 -12.32 16.71
C PRO A 253 -36.92 -11.50 17.77
N PRO A 254 -37.62 -10.73 18.63
CA PRO A 254 -36.96 -9.96 19.67
C PRO A 254 -36.21 -10.92 20.59
N GLU A 255 -34.88 -10.96 20.49
CA GLU A 255 -34.05 -11.63 21.48
C GLU A 255 -34.02 -10.76 22.73
N GLU A 256 -34.25 -11.37 23.89
CA GLU A 256 -34.06 -10.67 25.16
C GLU A 256 -32.59 -10.28 25.28
N SER A 257 -32.33 -8.97 25.28
CA SER A 257 -31.00 -8.45 25.57
C SER A 257 -30.53 -9.04 26.90
N PRO A 258 -29.29 -9.56 26.98
CA PRO A 258 -28.71 -10.04 28.24
C PRO A 258 -28.59 -8.93 29.30
N PHE A 259 -28.86 -7.67 28.92
CA PHE A 259 -28.89 -6.50 29.80
C PHE A 259 -30.32 -6.01 30.16
N GLY A 260 -31.36 -6.79 29.84
CA GLY A 260 -32.75 -6.57 30.31
C GLY A 260 -33.48 -5.37 29.68
N ARG A 261 -32.92 -4.75 28.64
CA ARG A 261 -33.56 -3.66 27.89
C ARG A 261 -33.83 -4.09 26.45
N SER A 262 -35.08 -3.93 26.02
CA SER A 262 -35.50 -4.18 24.64
C SER A 262 -35.95 -2.86 24.02
N TYR A 263 -35.49 -2.58 22.80
CA TYR A 263 -35.92 -1.44 22.01
C TYR A 263 -36.88 -1.93 20.91
N THR A 264 -37.96 -1.20 20.71
CA THR A 264 -38.96 -1.44 19.66
C THR A 264 -38.73 -0.50 18.48
N ALA A 265 -39.34 -0.82 17.33
CA ALA A 265 -39.31 0.09 16.18
C ALA A 265 -39.95 1.46 16.46
N ASN A 266 -40.82 1.58 17.48
CA ASN A 266 -41.41 2.86 17.87
C ASN A 266 -40.42 3.73 18.65
N ASP A 267 -39.51 3.12 19.42
CA ASP A 267 -38.47 3.83 20.18
C ASP A 267 -37.47 4.53 19.26
N LEU A 268 -37.37 4.08 18.02
CA LEU A 268 -36.59 4.75 16.98
C LEU A 268 -37.19 6.12 16.58
N ASN A 269 -38.48 6.36 16.81
CA ASN A 269 -39.12 7.65 16.49
C ASN A 269 -39.13 8.64 17.66
N ASP A 270 -38.67 8.24 18.85
CA ASP A 270 -38.58 9.09 20.03
C ASP A 270 -37.13 9.58 20.24
N PRO A 271 -36.86 10.90 20.14
CA PRO A 271 -35.54 11.47 20.39
C PRO A 271 -34.90 11.05 21.71
N ALA A 272 -35.69 10.91 22.78
CA ALA A 272 -35.16 10.53 24.09
C ALA A 272 -34.73 9.05 24.10
N ALA A 273 -35.49 8.18 23.44
CA ALA A 273 -35.14 6.77 23.32
C ALA A 273 -33.95 6.55 22.38
N LEU A 274 -33.82 7.34 21.30
CA LEU A 274 -32.63 7.35 20.43
C LEU A 274 -31.37 7.75 21.19
N GLN A 275 -31.45 8.75 22.07
CA GLN A 275 -30.33 9.19 22.88
C GLN A 275 -29.89 8.10 23.86
N GLN A 276 -30.86 7.40 24.49
CA GLN A 276 -30.57 6.27 25.37
C GLN A 276 -29.97 5.07 24.62
N LEU A 277 -30.46 4.78 23.41
CA LEU A 277 -29.92 3.73 22.56
C LEU A 277 -28.48 4.04 22.14
N ALA A 278 -28.21 5.27 21.65
CA ALA A 278 -26.86 5.71 21.30
C ALA A 278 -25.89 5.60 22.49
N THR A 279 -26.35 5.99 23.69
CA THR A 279 -25.56 5.84 24.93
C THR A 279 -25.23 4.37 25.23
N SER A 280 -26.14 3.44 24.92
CA SER A 280 -25.95 2.01 25.19
C SER A 280 -24.99 1.30 24.24
N LEU A 281 -24.69 1.88 23.07
CA LEU A 281 -23.77 1.30 22.09
C LEU A 281 -22.30 1.37 22.52
N GLY A 282 -21.97 2.12 23.59
CA GLY A 282 -20.64 2.14 24.20
C GLY A 282 -19.56 2.90 23.41
N GLY A 283 -19.79 3.17 22.12
CA GLY A 283 -18.87 3.90 21.25
C GLY A 283 -17.93 2.99 20.46
N GLY A 284 -16.79 3.53 20.03
CA GLY A 284 -15.79 2.81 19.24
C GLY A 284 -14.38 3.40 19.37
N ILE A 285 -13.39 2.60 18.98
CA ILE A 285 -11.99 3.02 18.88
C ILE A 285 -11.58 2.92 17.42
N THR A 286 -10.94 3.96 16.92
CA THR A 286 -10.43 4.08 15.55
C THR A 286 -8.94 4.40 15.61
N ALA A 287 -8.13 3.64 14.89
CA ALA A 287 -6.70 3.92 14.76
C ALA A 287 -6.46 4.99 13.69
N ILE A 288 -5.59 5.95 13.95
CA ILE A 288 -5.24 7.06 13.06
C ILE A 288 -3.77 7.43 13.28
N ASP A 289 -3.00 7.70 12.25
CA ASP A 289 -1.65 8.32 12.36
C ASP A 289 -1.82 9.82 12.12
N TYR A 290 -2.23 10.58 13.15
CA TYR A 290 -2.73 11.94 12.93
C TYR A 290 -1.61 12.96 12.72
N ASP A 291 -0.39 12.69 13.17
CA ASP A 291 0.76 13.56 13.01
C ASP A 291 1.77 13.07 11.95
N THR A 292 1.45 11.98 11.25
CA THR A 292 2.20 11.41 10.12
C THR A 292 3.61 10.95 10.51
N ASP A 293 3.79 10.53 11.75
CA ASP A 293 5.07 10.05 12.27
C ASP A 293 5.31 8.54 12.01
N GLY A 294 4.28 7.85 11.52
CA GLY A 294 4.30 6.43 11.16
C GLY A 294 3.86 5.48 12.29
N ASP A 295 3.60 5.99 13.48
CA ASP A 295 3.01 5.24 14.59
C ASP A 295 1.48 5.47 14.66
N LEU A 296 0.70 4.40 14.89
CA LEU A 296 -0.75 4.53 14.99
C LEU A 296 -1.18 5.04 16.37
N ASP A 297 -1.98 6.11 16.37
CA ASP A 297 -2.68 6.68 17.52
C ASP A 297 -4.11 6.13 17.66
N LEU A 298 -4.76 6.43 18.78
CA LEU A 298 -6.10 5.93 19.08
C LEU A 298 -7.09 7.07 19.32
N PHE A 299 -8.07 7.18 18.43
CA PHE A 299 -9.26 8.00 18.64
C PHE A 299 -10.37 7.15 19.26
N ARG A 300 -10.93 7.62 20.37
CA ARG A 300 -12.08 7.01 21.05
C ARG A 300 -13.29 7.91 20.88
N ALA A 301 -14.31 7.40 20.20
CA ALA A 301 -15.65 7.97 20.17
C ALA A 301 -16.48 7.32 21.28
N SER A 302 -17.07 8.09 22.19
CA SER A 302 -17.95 7.51 23.21
C SER A 302 -19.07 8.46 23.67
N PRO A 303 -20.12 7.94 24.33
CA PRO A 303 -21.13 8.78 24.96
C PRO A 303 -20.61 9.68 26.08
N ALA A 304 -19.43 9.35 26.65
CA ALA A 304 -18.78 10.15 27.67
C ALA A 304 -17.90 11.28 27.10
N GLY A 305 -17.80 11.37 25.78
CA GLY A 305 -16.92 12.30 25.07
C GLY A 305 -15.95 11.57 24.16
N GLU A 306 -15.21 12.38 23.42
CA GLU A 306 -14.21 11.96 22.45
C GLU A 306 -12.81 12.14 23.05
N GLN A 307 -11.87 11.29 22.64
CA GLN A 307 -10.51 11.33 23.16
C GLN A 307 -9.53 10.88 22.09
N LEU A 308 -8.45 11.63 21.88
CA LEU A 308 -7.33 11.23 21.02
C LEU A 308 -6.11 10.94 21.89
N LEU A 309 -5.58 9.71 21.79
CA LEU A 309 -4.41 9.24 22.51
C LEU A 309 -3.25 9.05 21.53
N GLN A 310 -2.24 9.90 21.64
CA GLN A 310 -1.02 9.83 20.84
C GLN A 310 -0.09 8.71 21.35
N ASN A 311 0.36 7.85 20.45
CA ASN A 311 1.37 6.84 20.72
C ASN A 311 2.76 7.48 20.67
N ASN A 312 3.47 7.50 21.80
CA ASN A 312 4.82 8.08 21.89
C ASN A 312 5.92 7.01 21.80
N GLY A 313 5.58 5.80 21.36
CA GLY A 313 6.44 4.63 21.36
C GLY A 313 6.63 4.00 22.75
N GLY A 314 7.11 2.75 22.78
CA GLY A 314 7.52 2.09 24.03
C GLY A 314 6.43 1.91 25.10
N ASN A 315 5.16 1.79 24.70
CA ASN A 315 3.96 1.77 25.55
C ASN A 315 3.65 3.08 26.29
N ASN A 316 4.15 4.22 25.80
CA ASN A 316 3.84 5.54 26.32
C ASN A 316 2.72 6.22 25.51
N TRP A 317 1.72 6.79 26.19
CA TRP A 317 0.54 7.38 25.55
C TRP A 317 0.20 8.74 26.16
N SER A 318 -0.17 9.71 25.32
CA SER A 318 -0.54 11.06 25.75
C SER A 318 -1.94 11.42 25.27
N ASP A 319 -2.79 11.96 26.15
CA ASP A 319 -4.07 12.53 25.74
C ASP A 319 -3.85 13.92 25.13
N VAL A 320 -4.11 14.04 23.83
CA VAL A 320 -3.86 15.24 23.04
C VAL A 320 -5.16 15.92 22.58
N THR A 321 -6.32 15.46 23.07
CA THR A 321 -7.66 15.88 22.59
C THR A 321 -7.83 17.41 22.56
N ASP A 322 -7.48 18.08 23.66
CA ASP A 322 -7.55 19.55 23.76
C ASP A 322 -6.50 20.24 22.88
N THR A 323 -5.30 19.67 22.79
CA THR A 323 -4.18 20.28 22.05
C THR A 323 -4.41 20.26 20.54
N VAL A 324 -5.13 19.24 20.04
CA VAL A 324 -5.45 19.11 18.62
C VAL A 324 -6.81 19.70 18.24
N ALA A 325 -7.50 20.38 19.18
CA ALA A 325 -8.79 21.03 18.97
C ALA A 325 -9.98 20.09 18.64
N LEU A 326 -10.03 18.91 19.28
CA LEU A 326 -11.16 17.96 19.16
C LEU A 326 -12.19 18.03 20.31
N SER A 327 -12.04 18.97 21.23
CA SER A 327 -12.88 19.02 22.46
C SER A 327 -14.24 19.71 22.26
N ASP A 328 -14.42 20.45 21.17
CA ASP A 328 -15.64 21.22 20.87
C ASP A 328 -16.71 20.32 20.23
N THR A 329 -17.20 19.36 21.00
CA THR A 329 -18.23 18.41 20.57
C THR A 329 -19.61 19.08 20.38
N PRO A 330 -20.36 18.78 19.31
CA PRO A 330 -21.69 19.36 19.11
C PRO A 330 -22.65 19.00 20.26
N SER A 331 -23.38 20.01 20.77
CA SER A 331 -24.37 19.81 21.84
C SER A 331 -25.50 18.87 21.41
N ASN A 332 -26.00 18.06 22.34
CA ASN A 332 -27.06 17.06 22.09
C ASN A 332 -26.72 16.03 21.01
N SER A 333 -25.43 15.76 20.80
CA SER A 333 -24.96 14.67 19.96
C SER A 333 -24.27 13.59 20.80
N ILE A 334 -24.34 12.34 20.35
CA ILE A 334 -23.66 11.22 21.01
C ILE A 334 -22.81 10.50 19.98
N ALA A 335 -21.50 10.47 20.21
CA ALA A 335 -20.56 9.76 19.36
C ALA A 335 -20.72 8.24 19.47
N ILE A 336 -20.76 7.57 18.32
CA ILE A 336 -20.97 6.13 18.19
C ILE A 336 -19.74 5.45 17.58
N GLY A 337 -19.05 6.13 16.67
CA GLY A 337 -17.84 5.64 16.02
C GLY A 337 -17.18 6.72 15.18
N ALA A 338 -16.06 6.40 14.55
CA ALA A 338 -15.35 7.31 13.67
C ALA A 338 -14.67 6.56 12.51
N LEU A 339 -14.45 7.28 11.41
CA LEU A 339 -13.73 6.82 10.23
C LEU A 339 -12.53 7.74 10.00
N THR A 340 -11.43 7.17 9.53
CA THR A 340 -10.28 7.91 9.02
C THR A 340 -10.29 7.88 7.50
N LEU A 341 -9.97 9.01 6.89
CA LEU A 341 -9.89 9.18 5.45
C LEU A 341 -9.09 10.45 5.17
N ASP A 342 -8.49 10.57 3.99
CA ASP A 342 -7.92 11.82 3.51
C ASP A 342 -8.90 12.36 2.46
N TYR A 343 -9.83 13.24 2.88
CA TYR A 343 -10.92 13.67 1.99
C TYR A 343 -10.50 14.77 1.01
N ASN A 344 -9.42 15.48 1.33
CA ASN A 344 -8.88 16.58 0.53
C ASN A 344 -7.55 16.21 -0.18
N ASN A 345 -7.11 14.96 -0.08
CA ASN A 345 -5.90 14.41 -0.71
C ASN A 345 -4.62 15.19 -0.33
N ASP A 346 -4.51 15.65 0.92
CA ASP A 346 -3.34 16.39 1.42
C ASP A 346 -2.33 15.52 2.19
N HIS A 347 -2.56 14.21 2.20
CA HIS A 347 -1.80 13.18 2.90
C HIS A 347 -1.83 13.27 4.43
N ALA A 348 -2.68 14.14 5.00
CA ALA A 348 -2.98 14.15 6.42
C ALA A 348 -4.34 13.44 6.64
N PRO A 349 -4.40 12.37 7.44
CA PRO A 349 -5.66 11.69 7.66
C PRO A 349 -6.63 12.56 8.45
N ASP A 350 -7.80 12.81 7.87
CA ASP A 350 -8.95 13.47 8.45
C ASP A 350 -9.81 12.49 9.26
N LEU A 351 -10.71 13.06 10.06
CA LEU A 351 -11.56 12.30 10.97
C LEU A 351 -13.04 12.60 10.76
N PHE A 352 -13.81 11.58 10.38
CA PHE A 352 -15.28 11.68 10.32
C PHE A 352 -15.91 10.97 11.52
N VAL A 353 -16.50 11.74 12.44
CA VAL A 353 -17.11 11.20 13.66
C VAL A 353 -18.61 11.03 13.47
N ILE A 354 -19.04 9.77 13.57
CA ILE A 354 -20.42 9.34 13.42
C ILE A 354 -21.14 9.53 14.76
N ARG A 355 -22.20 10.34 14.75
CA ARG A 355 -23.00 10.61 15.95
C ARG A 355 -24.48 10.35 15.74
N GLN A 356 -25.18 10.01 16.82
CA GLN A 356 -26.61 10.31 16.90
C GLN A 356 -26.76 11.83 17.00
N GLY A 357 -27.52 12.43 16.08
CA GLY A 357 -27.71 13.88 16.01
C GLY A 357 -26.87 14.53 14.90
N VAL A 358 -25.74 15.14 15.23
CA VAL A 358 -24.89 15.84 14.26
C VAL A 358 -23.55 15.12 14.15
N SER A 359 -23.30 14.48 13.01
CA SER A 359 -21.98 13.93 12.69
C SER A 359 -21.05 15.07 12.26
N SER A 360 -19.75 14.92 12.50
CA SER A 360 -18.77 15.96 12.17
C SER A 360 -17.67 15.42 11.27
N LEU A 361 -17.22 16.26 10.34
CA LEU A 361 -15.98 16.07 9.59
C LEU A 361 -14.93 17.04 10.13
N TYR A 362 -13.82 16.49 10.62
CA TYR A 362 -12.68 17.25 11.08
C TYR A 362 -11.54 17.11 10.08
N ARG A 363 -11.13 18.23 9.49
CA ARG A 363 -9.94 18.27 8.63
C ARG A 363 -8.69 18.32 9.49
N ASN A 364 -7.68 17.52 9.16
CA ASN A 364 -6.40 17.51 9.84
C ASN A 364 -5.41 18.46 9.15
N ASP A 365 -5.19 19.63 9.76
CA ASP A 365 -4.22 20.61 9.29
C ASP A 365 -2.88 20.41 10.04
N ALA A 366 -2.11 19.40 9.63
CA ALA A 366 -0.78 19.07 10.18
C ALA A 366 -0.77 18.81 11.71
N GLY A 367 -1.61 17.85 12.13
CA GLY A 367 -1.72 17.42 13.52
C GLY A 367 -2.75 18.21 14.34
N ARG A 368 -3.49 19.12 13.72
CA ARG A 368 -4.54 19.92 14.37
C ARG A 368 -5.84 19.86 13.60
N PHE A 369 -6.93 19.58 14.28
CA PHE A 369 -8.22 19.40 13.66
C PHE A 369 -9.02 20.70 13.57
N SER A 370 -9.75 20.84 12.45
CA SER A 370 -10.70 21.93 12.20
C SER A 370 -12.05 21.31 11.81
N ASP A 371 -13.15 21.72 12.46
CA ASP A 371 -14.50 21.29 12.05
C ASP A 371 -14.85 21.95 10.70
N VAL A 372 -15.00 21.12 9.67
CA VAL A 372 -15.33 21.52 8.29
C VAL A 372 -16.71 21.01 7.86
N THR A 373 -17.52 20.52 8.81
CA THR A 373 -18.81 19.86 8.55
C THR A 373 -19.74 20.71 7.68
N ASP A 374 -19.93 21.98 8.06
CA ASP A 374 -20.80 22.90 7.33
C ASP A 374 -20.23 23.27 5.95
N SER A 375 -18.93 23.54 5.86
CA SER A 375 -18.27 23.91 4.59
C SER A 375 -18.20 22.74 3.60
N ALA A 376 -18.13 21.51 4.11
CA ALA A 376 -18.20 20.29 3.31
C ALA A 376 -19.64 19.96 2.87
N GLY A 377 -20.65 20.68 3.36
CA GLY A 377 -22.05 20.46 3.00
C GLY A 377 -22.65 19.19 3.59
N ILE A 378 -22.10 18.70 4.72
CA ILE A 378 -22.62 17.53 5.41
C ILE A 378 -23.88 17.94 6.18
N PRO A 379 -25.07 17.39 5.85
CA PRO A 379 -26.31 17.77 6.53
C PRO A 379 -26.39 17.14 7.93
N GLN A 380 -27.19 17.76 8.79
CA GLN A 380 -27.53 17.16 10.08
C GLN A 380 -28.27 15.84 9.87
N LEU A 381 -27.83 14.78 10.57
CA LEU A 381 -28.41 13.44 10.52
C LEU A 381 -29.14 13.15 11.85
N PRO A 382 -30.36 13.69 12.06
CA PRO A 382 -31.00 13.67 13.38
C PRO A 382 -31.37 12.27 13.91
N TYR A 383 -31.13 11.20 13.13
CA TYR A 383 -31.48 9.82 13.45
C TYR A 383 -30.24 8.96 13.64
N LEU A 384 -30.39 7.83 14.36
CA LEU A 384 -29.38 6.77 14.32
C LEU A 384 -29.24 6.24 12.87
N PRO A 385 -28.01 6.05 12.35
CA PRO A 385 -27.78 5.56 10.98
C PRO A 385 -28.49 4.24 10.63
N ALA A 386 -28.96 3.49 11.64
CA ALA A 386 -29.63 2.20 11.49
C ALA A 386 -31.09 2.27 11.00
N GLN A 387 -31.75 3.44 10.94
CA GLN A 387 -33.20 3.48 10.62
C GLN A 387 -33.52 3.16 9.16
N GLN A 388 -32.63 3.51 8.25
CA GLN A 388 -32.61 3.05 6.87
C GLN A 388 -31.15 3.08 6.41
N PRO A 389 -30.62 2.03 5.75
CA PRO A 389 -29.31 2.11 5.13
C PRO A 389 -29.32 3.26 4.13
N ARG A 390 -28.64 4.37 4.48
CA ARG A 390 -28.44 5.51 3.57
C ARG A 390 -27.06 5.36 2.97
N TRP A 391 -27.01 5.33 1.66
CA TRP A 391 -25.73 5.43 0.95
C TRP A 391 -25.38 6.90 0.84
N MET A 392 -24.25 7.27 1.45
CA MET A 392 -23.59 8.54 1.22
C MET A 392 -22.57 8.30 0.12
N SER A 393 -22.86 8.76 -1.09
CA SER A 393 -21.87 8.80 -2.17
C SER A 393 -21.13 10.12 -2.10
N ILE A 394 -19.82 10.07 -1.85
CA ILE A 394 -18.93 11.21 -2.05
C ILE A 394 -18.69 11.28 -3.56
N THR A 395 -19.26 12.29 -4.22
CA THR A 395 -19.05 12.47 -5.66
C THR A 395 -17.97 13.52 -5.86
N MET A 396 -16.86 13.12 -6.46
CA MET A 396 -15.80 14.03 -6.85
C MET A 396 -16.17 14.65 -8.20
N GLU A 397 -16.48 15.94 -8.24
CA GLU A 397 -16.69 16.67 -9.50
C GLU A 397 -15.34 17.13 -10.03
N THR A 398 -14.94 16.59 -11.19
CA THR A 398 -13.86 17.14 -11.99
C THR A 398 -14.34 18.42 -12.65
N GLN A 399 -13.77 19.57 -12.27
CA GLN A 399 -14.04 20.81 -12.97
C GLN A 399 -13.47 20.70 -14.38
N THR A 400 -14.35 20.54 -15.37
CA THR A 400 -14.01 20.70 -16.78
C THR A 400 -13.93 22.20 -17.06
N SER A 401 -12.72 22.68 -17.31
CA SER A 401 -12.42 24.07 -17.69
C SER A 401 -12.84 24.41 -19.11
#